data_AF-Q3J5G4-F1
#
_entry.id   AF-Q3J5G4-F1
#
_cell.length_a   1.000
_cell.length_b   1.000
_cell.length_c   1.000
_cell.angle_alpha   90.00
_cell.angle_beta   90.00
_cell.angle_gamma   90.00
#
_symmetry.space_group_name_H-M   'P 1'
#
loop_
_entity.id
_entity.type
_entity.pdbx_description
1 polymer ?
#
loop_
_entity_poly.entity_id
_entity_poly.type
_entity_poly.pdbx_seq_one_letter_code
_entity_poly.pdbx_strand_id
1 'polypeptide(L)'
;MSGQVAAARQETLVEEILDLSRQRQAGPLSPWFAARLEEQVEKGLFLSPEDLEATGARLVEELVEYRTRTQVSTAVIGMSGGVDSALTAALFKAAGWHVMGHTLPIEQDPTETDRGIEACAALGIEHRPLDLSGAYEAALAQLGELDPDLLSSDETPARTRRGNLRARLRMMTLYDQAHRLGGLVAGTDNFSELTAGFWTLHGDVGDLAPVQSLLKSWEVPWLARAYRVPEATWRAMPTDGLGIGGGDEAQIGATYLEWDILQFALAEALGDDPGLATRHLAFALRMDADRHAQEVLGTLIARMRATWHKRLNPIRLNHPKADRYEPLERMEARLFRPQGVKSDEALMGFPTEMQDLAAHLVWALKAADCRLVTAESCTAGLIAACVSGVPGRSGVLEGSFVAYRPTMKFAALGVPEALIAEETVYDPKVARRMAEGALASAPEADLALAVTGVAGPGEDEGHPPGYVCVAAALRGQETRVSEHYFPGSPRQVLAATLRRALQEGLTVLQEAHR
;
A
#
# COMPACT_ATOMS: atom_id res chain seq x y z
N MET A 1 6.66 -17.68 34.17
CA MET A 1 7.80 -16.82 33.82
C MET A 1 7.60 -16.07 32.49
N SER A 2 6.85 -16.58 31.52
CA SER A 2 6.61 -15.90 30.24
C SER A 2 5.78 -14.61 30.35
N GLY A 3 4.72 -14.59 31.18
CA GLY A 3 3.83 -13.41 31.28
C GLY A 3 4.45 -12.16 31.90
N GLN A 4 5.33 -12.30 32.90
CA GLN A 4 6.02 -11.15 33.52
C GLN A 4 7.06 -10.52 32.59
N VAL A 5 7.71 -11.33 31.75
CA VAL A 5 8.69 -10.84 30.77
C VAL A 5 7.99 -10.11 29.62
N ALA A 6 6.83 -10.59 29.18
CA ALA A 6 6.01 -9.92 28.17
C ALA A 6 5.49 -8.56 28.68
N ALA A 7 4.95 -8.51 29.89
CA ALA A 7 4.48 -7.26 30.50
C ALA A 7 5.59 -6.22 30.67
N ALA A 8 6.78 -6.62 31.12
CA ALA A 8 7.93 -5.71 31.26
C ALA A 8 8.43 -5.17 29.90
N ARG A 9 8.38 -5.98 28.84
CA ARG A 9 8.72 -5.54 27.47
C ARG A 9 7.71 -4.53 26.94
N GLN A 10 6.43 -4.76 27.21
CA GLN A 10 5.35 -3.85 26.81
C GLN A 10 5.45 -2.49 27.53
N GLU A 11 5.70 -2.49 28.83
CA GLU A 11 5.91 -1.26 29.62
C GLU A 11 7.11 -0.47 29.10
N THR A 12 8.19 -1.17 28.73
CA THR A 12 9.38 -0.54 28.12
C THR A 12 9.06 0.09 26.75
N LEU A 13 8.24 -0.56 25.94
CA LEU A 13 7.84 -0.06 24.62
C LEU A 13 6.96 1.20 24.72
N VAL A 14 5.97 1.21 25.62
CA VAL A 14 5.13 2.40 25.88
C VAL A 14 6.00 3.59 26.32
N GLU A 15 6.94 3.36 27.23
CA GLU A 15 7.87 4.41 27.69
C GLU A 15 8.72 4.98 26.54
N GLU A 16 9.17 4.12 25.61
CA GLU A 16 9.94 4.56 24.45
C GLU A 16 9.09 5.33 23.43
N ILE A 17 7.85 4.89 23.19
CA ILE A 17 6.87 5.61 22.35
C ILE A 17 6.63 7.01 22.91
N LEU A 18 6.43 7.15 24.22
CA LEU A 18 6.22 8.45 24.88
C LEU A 18 7.45 9.38 24.78
N ASP A 19 8.67 8.83 24.76
CA ASP A 19 9.90 9.62 24.54
C ASP A 19 10.04 10.08 23.09
N LEU A 20 9.98 9.16 22.13
CA LEU A 20 10.25 9.46 20.72
C LEU A 20 9.14 10.29 20.06
N SER A 21 7.89 10.14 20.52
CA SER A 21 6.79 11.01 20.11
C SER A 21 6.88 12.43 20.68
N ARG A 22 7.79 12.65 21.65
CA ARG A 22 7.92 13.88 22.47
C ARG A 22 6.71 14.14 23.37
N GLN A 23 5.83 13.16 23.57
CA GLN A 23 4.64 13.32 24.43
C GLN A 23 5.03 13.76 25.85
N ARG A 24 6.15 13.28 26.40
CA ARG A 24 6.64 13.72 27.73
C ARG A 24 6.84 15.24 27.86
N GLN A 25 7.15 15.92 26.75
CA GLN A 25 7.34 17.37 26.71
C GLN A 25 6.00 18.10 26.61
N ALA A 26 5.01 17.51 25.93
CA ALA A 26 3.66 18.04 25.79
C ALA A 26 2.79 17.83 27.04
N GLY A 27 3.12 16.84 27.87
CA GLY A 27 2.41 16.48 29.10
C GLY A 27 1.87 15.05 29.09
N PRO A 28 1.28 14.57 30.20
CA PRO A 28 0.72 13.23 30.26
C PRO A 28 -0.46 13.08 29.29
N LEU A 29 -0.59 11.90 28.68
CA LEU A 29 -1.80 11.54 27.94
C LEU A 29 -3.01 11.56 28.88
N SER A 30 -4.17 11.92 28.34
CA SER A 30 -5.43 11.78 29.08
C SER A 30 -5.74 10.30 29.35
N PRO A 31 -6.58 9.97 30.35
CA PRO A 31 -6.84 8.58 30.74
C PRO A 31 -7.31 7.70 29.59
N TRP A 32 -8.12 8.22 28.66
CA TRP A 32 -8.55 7.47 27.49
C TRP A 32 -7.39 7.17 26.54
N PHE A 33 -6.56 8.16 26.22
CA PHE A 33 -5.41 7.99 25.33
C PHE A 33 -4.37 7.03 25.92
N ALA A 34 -4.07 7.15 27.22
CA ALA A 34 -3.14 6.25 27.89
C ALA A 34 -3.60 4.79 27.84
N ALA A 35 -4.87 4.52 28.19
CA ALA A 35 -5.44 3.18 28.15
C ALA A 35 -5.49 2.61 26.72
N ARG A 36 -5.79 3.45 25.72
CA ARG A 36 -5.82 3.01 24.32
C ARG A 36 -4.43 2.74 23.77
N LEU A 37 -3.42 3.53 24.12
CA LEU A 37 -2.05 3.25 23.73
C LEU A 37 -1.60 1.87 24.22
N GLU A 38 -1.85 1.56 25.50
CA GLU A 38 -1.51 0.25 26.08
C GLU A 38 -2.18 -0.92 25.33
N GLU A 39 -3.49 -0.80 25.05
CA GLU A 39 -4.26 -1.79 24.29
C GLU A 39 -3.73 -1.96 22.87
N GLN A 40 -3.42 -0.86 22.19
CA GLN A 40 -2.95 -0.88 20.80
C GLN A 40 -1.52 -1.44 20.68
N VAL A 41 -0.67 -1.18 21.67
CA VAL A 41 0.64 -1.82 21.79
C VAL A 41 0.48 -3.33 22.02
N GLU A 42 -0.45 -3.76 22.88
CA GLU A 42 -0.73 -5.20 23.11
C GLU A 42 -1.18 -5.90 21.82
N LYS A 43 -1.99 -5.22 21.02
CA LYS A 43 -2.46 -5.69 19.71
C LYS A 43 -1.41 -5.64 18.60
N GLY A 44 -0.22 -5.07 18.86
CA GLY A 44 0.84 -4.92 17.87
C GLY A 44 0.59 -3.86 16.80
N LEU A 45 -0.30 -2.89 17.06
CA LEU A 45 -0.56 -1.76 16.15
C LEU A 45 0.57 -0.72 16.19
N PHE A 46 1.25 -0.60 17.32
CA PHE A 46 2.54 0.08 17.41
C PHE A 46 3.63 -0.98 17.34
N LEU A 47 4.40 -0.95 16.25
CA LEU A 47 5.39 -1.98 15.95
C LEU A 47 6.45 -2.10 17.04
N SER A 48 6.84 -3.34 17.33
CA SER A 48 7.97 -3.61 18.22
C SER A 48 9.29 -3.17 17.57
N PRO A 49 10.37 -2.95 18.34
CA PRO A 49 11.70 -2.66 17.79
C PRO A 49 12.18 -3.71 16.77
N GLU A 50 11.87 -4.99 16.99
CA GLU A 50 12.22 -6.09 16.09
C GLU A 50 11.44 -5.97 14.75
N ASP A 51 10.14 -5.69 14.82
CA ASP A 51 9.29 -5.49 13.64
C ASP A 51 9.63 -4.20 12.89
N LEU A 52 10.06 -3.15 13.59
CA LEU A 52 10.56 -1.92 12.97
C LEU A 52 11.86 -2.13 12.22
N GLU A 53 12.78 -2.90 12.78
CA GLU A 53 14.03 -3.25 12.10
C GLU A 53 13.75 -4.06 10.83
N ALA A 54 12.85 -5.03 10.91
CA ALA A 54 12.37 -5.80 9.75
C ALA A 54 11.68 -4.90 8.71
N THR A 55 10.83 -3.97 9.16
CA THR A 55 10.13 -3.00 8.30
C THR A 55 11.12 -2.11 7.57
N GLY A 56 12.10 -1.54 8.26
CA GLY A 56 13.16 -0.73 7.66
C GLY A 56 13.95 -1.50 6.61
N ALA A 57 14.39 -2.74 6.93
CA ALA A 57 15.11 -3.58 5.99
C ALA A 57 14.28 -3.88 4.73
N ARG A 58 12.98 -4.14 4.91
CA ARG A 58 12.05 -4.38 3.80
C ARG A 58 11.85 -3.14 2.92
N LEU A 59 11.78 -1.94 3.51
CA LEU A 59 11.70 -0.68 2.75
C LEU A 59 12.95 -0.47 1.90
N VAL A 60 14.14 -0.74 2.45
CA VAL A 60 15.41 -0.67 1.70
C VAL A 60 15.42 -1.67 0.55
N GLU A 61 14.97 -2.90 0.78
CA GLU A 61 14.86 -3.93 -0.26
C GLU A 61 13.92 -3.49 -1.39
N GLU A 62 12.72 -2.98 -1.07
CA GLU A 62 11.78 -2.44 -2.06
C GLU A 62 12.39 -1.31 -2.89
N LEU A 63 13.16 -0.41 -2.26
CA LEU A 63 13.87 0.66 -2.97
C LEU A 63 14.99 0.11 -3.89
N VAL A 64 15.70 -0.94 -3.47
CA VAL A 64 16.71 -1.63 -4.31
C VAL A 64 16.03 -2.30 -5.50
N GLU A 65 14.93 -2.99 -5.27
CA GLU A 65 14.14 -3.64 -6.32
C GLU A 65 13.58 -2.61 -7.30
N TYR A 66 13.00 -1.51 -6.81
CA TYR A 66 12.46 -0.44 -7.64
C TYR A 66 13.54 0.15 -8.53
N ARG A 67 14.71 0.49 -7.96
CA ARG A 67 15.87 1.00 -8.71
C ARG A 67 16.30 0.05 -9.82
N THR A 68 16.43 -1.23 -9.47
CA THR A 68 16.92 -2.25 -10.39
C THR A 68 15.91 -2.51 -11.52
N ARG A 69 14.62 -2.46 -11.22
CA ARG A 69 13.54 -2.68 -12.20
C ARG A 69 13.33 -1.50 -13.14
N THR A 70 13.32 -0.28 -12.61
CA THR A 70 13.02 0.94 -13.38
C THR A 70 14.25 1.58 -14.01
N GLN A 71 15.45 1.19 -13.57
CA GLN A 71 16.74 1.83 -13.90
C GLN A 71 16.83 3.30 -13.44
N VAL A 72 15.84 3.82 -12.69
CA VAL A 72 15.91 5.12 -12.02
C VAL A 72 16.71 4.93 -10.75
N SER A 73 17.80 5.67 -10.59
CA SER A 73 18.72 5.51 -9.45
C SER A 73 19.11 6.80 -8.75
N THR A 74 18.48 7.91 -9.12
CA THR A 74 18.69 9.22 -8.52
C THR A 74 17.43 9.71 -7.82
N ALA A 75 17.56 10.08 -6.55
CA ALA A 75 16.52 10.68 -5.74
C ALA A 75 16.92 12.12 -5.37
N VAL A 76 16.08 13.08 -5.74
CA VAL A 76 16.22 14.49 -5.37
C VAL A 76 15.28 14.78 -4.21
N ILE A 77 15.79 15.41 -3.16
CA ILE A 77 15.03 15.60 -1.91
C ILE A 77 15.25 16.99 -1.30
N GLY A 78 14.18 17.60 -0.83
CA GLY A 78 14.23 18.80 0.00
C GLY A 78 14.61 18.44 1.43
N MET A 79 15.73 18.97 1.91
CA MET A 79 16.26 18.72 3.25
C MET A 79 15.86 19.87 4.17
N SER A 80 14.72 19.71 4.85
CA SER A 80 14.11 20.75 5.70
C SER A 80 14.78 20.92 7.06
N GLY A 81 15.62 19.96 7.48
CA GLY A 81 16.09 19.86 8.86
C GLY A 81 15.11 19.14 9.79
N GLY A 82 13.99 18.64 9.25
CA GLY A 82 13.07 17.75 9.93
C GLY A 82 13.44 16.26 9.80
N VAL A 83 12.78 15.43 10.60
CA VAL A 83 13.03 13.98 10.65
C VAL A 83 12.63 13.25 9.37
N ASP A 84 11.55 13.66 8.70
CA ASP A 84 10.99 12.89 7.58
C ASP A 84 11.90 12.92 6.36
N SER A 85 12.37 14.11 5.98
CA SER A 85 13.33 14.26 4.88
C SER A 85 14.65 13.55 5.17
N ALA A 86 15.12 13.60 6.42
CA ALA A 86 16.35 12.94 6.82
C ALA A 86 16.24 11.41 6.80
N LEU A 87 15.14 10.84 7.31
CA LEU A 87 14.89 9.39 7.23
C LEU A 87 14.73 8.95 5.77
N THR A 88 13.93 9.65 4.97
CA THR A 88 13.74 9.33 3.55
C THR A 88 15.09 9.33 2.82
N ALA A 89 15.93 10.35 3.01
CA ALA A 89 17.27 10.39 2.43
C ALA A 89 18.14 9.21 2.89
N ALA A 90 18.09 8.85 4.17
CA ALA A 90 18.84 7.73 4.73
C ALA A 90 18.42 6.38 4.13
N LEU A 91 17.12 6.15 3.93
CA LEU A 91 16.59 4.93 3.30
C LEU A 91 17.01 4.81 1.83
N PHE A 92 16.89 5.89 1.05
CA PHE A 92 17.38 5.90 -0.34
C PHE A 92 18.89 5.65 -0.41
N LYS A 93 19.66 6.29 0.48
CA LYS A 93 21.11 6.09 0.57
C LYS A 93 21.46 4.64 0.93
N ALA A 94 20.77 4.05 1.90
CA ALA A 94 20.95 2.65 2.30
C ALA A 94 20.62 1.68 1.16
N ALA A 95 19.62 2.01 0.34
CA ALA A 95 19.28 1.27 -0.88
C ALA A 95 20.29 1.48 -2.03
N GLY A 96 21.33 2.30 -1.84
CA GLY A 96 22.38 2.56 -2.82
C GLY A 96 21.96 3.50 -3.96
N TRP A 97 21.00 4.38 -3.72
CA TRP A 97 20.64 5.43 -4.67
C TRP A 97 21.66 6.57 -4.64
N HIS A 98 21.78 7.28 -5.76
CA HIS A 98 22.36 8.62 -5.76
C HIS A 98 21.34 9.58 -5.14
N VAL A 99 21.71 10.21 -4.03
CA VAL A 99 20.81 11.12 -3.28
C VAL A 99 21.36 12.54 -3.36
N MET A 100 20.56 13.43 -3.96
CA MET A 100 20.83 14.86 -4.06
C MET A 100 19.91 15.63 -3.10
N GLY A 101 20.46 16.08 -1.98
CA GLY A 101 19.77 16.91 -0.99
C GLY A 101 19.83 18.40 -1.32
N HIS A 102 18.71 19.08 -1.17
CA HIS A 102 18.60 20.53 -1.32
C HIS A 102 18.04 21.19 -0.07
N THR A 103 18.77 22.12 0.53
CA THR A 103 18.22 23.01 1.54
C THR A 103 17.68 24.26 0.83
N LEU A 104 16.37 24.48 0.91
CA LEU A 104 15.63 25.49 0.13
C LEU A 104 14.97 26.54 1.04
N PRO A 105 15.76 27.38 1.73
CA PRO A 105 15.19 28.36 2.66
C PRO A 105 14.38 29.43 1.95
N ILE A 106 13.28 29.82 2.59
CA ILE A 106 12.47 30.99 2.23
C ILE A 106 12.08 31.69 3.52
N GLU A 107 12.81 32.75 3.90
CA GLU A 107 12.53 33.54 5.11
C GLU A 107 12.27 32.68 6.37
N GLN A 108 13.01 31.58 6.52
CA GLN A 108 12.82 30.59 7.59
C GLN A 108 13.95 30.69 8.63
N ASP A 109 13.78 30.01 9.76
CA ASP A 109 14.80 29.96 10.81
C ASP A 109 16.11 29.36 10.25
N PRO A 110 17.25 30.06 10.35
CA PRO A 110 18.54 29.54 9.91
C PRO A 110 18.90 28.21 10.58
N THR A 111 18.48 27.97 11.82
CA THR A 111 18.78 26.75 12.57
C THR A 111 18.14 25.50 11.96
N GLU A 112 16.96 25.62 11.33
CA GLU A 112 16.34 24.52 10.57
C GLU A 112 17.17 24.19 9.33
N THR A 113 17.62 25.24 8.63
CA THR A 113 18.46 25.10 7.44
C THR A 113 19.80 24.43 7.78
N ASP A 114 20.47 24.90 8.84
CA ASP A 114 21.74 24.34 9.32
C ASP A 114 21.60 22.87 9.70
N ARG A 115 20.49 22.49 10.35
CA ARG A 115 20.18 21.09 10.68
C ARG A 115 20.00 20.22 9.43
N GLY A 116 19.39 20.77 8.38
CA GLY A 116 19.29 20.11 7.07
C GLY A 116 20.66 19.86 6.43
N ILE A 117 21.58 20.84 6.53
CA ILE A 117 22.97 20.71 6.06
C ILE A 117 23.71 19.65 6.86
N GLU A 118 23.59 19.67 8.19
CA GLU A 118 24.21 18.69 9.09
C GLU A 118 23.72 17.26 8.78
N ALA A 119 22.42 17.08 8.58
CA ALA A 119 21.85 15.79 8.18
C ALA A 119 22.44 15.29 6.86
N CYS A 120 22.61 16.16 5.85
CA CYS A 120 23.25 15.78 4.60
C CYS A 120 24.69 15.31 4.80
N ALA A 121 25.46 16.06 5.59
CA ALA A 121 26.85 15.75 5.90
C ALA A 121 26.97 14.42 6.66
N ALA A 122 26.14 14.20 7.67
CA ALA A 122 26.12 12.97 8.48
C ALA A 122 25.76 11.73 7.65
N LEU A 123 24.83 11.86 6.70
CA LEU A 123 24.40 10.76 5.81
C LEU A 123 25.36 10.52 4.63
N GLY A 124 26.31 11.44 4.39
CA GLY A 124 27.23 11.36 3.26
C GLY A 124 26.52 11.41 1.90
N ILE A 125 25.51 12.28 1.79
CA ILE A 125 24.77 12.54 0.54
C ILE A 125 25.27 13.83 -0.11
N GLU A 126 25.05 13.98 -1.42
CA GLU A 126 25.34 15.26 -2.09
C GLU A 126 24.38 16.34 -1.61
N HIS A 127 24.87 17.56 -1.45
CA HIS A 127 24.10 18.68 -0.95
C HIS A 127 24.31 19.95 -1.78
N ARG A 128 23.21 20.64 -2.09
CA ARG A 128 23.20 21.92 -2.80
C ARG A 128 22.21 22.89 -2.17
N PRO A 129 22.67 23.92 -1.44
CA PRO A 129 21.77 24.94 -0.91
C PRO A 129 21.31 25.89 -2.03
N LEU A 130 20.06 26.34 -1.97
CA LEU A 130 19.54 27.39 -2.83
C LEU A 130 18.49 28.22 -2.05
N ASP A 131 18.83 29.47 -1.76
CA ASP A 131 17.88 30.41 -1.15
C ASP A 131 16.84 30.85 -2.19
N LEU A 132 15.57 30.63 -1.87
CA LEU A 132 14.43 30.93 -2.74
C LEU A 132 13.67 32.20 -2.31
N SER A 133 14.17 32.95 -1.31
CA SER A 133 13.49 34.12 -0.75
C SER A 133 13.23 35.20 -1.82
N GLY A 134 14.20 35.50 -2.68
CA GLY A 134 14.00 36.48 -3.77
C GLY A 134 12.95 36.04 -4.80
N ALA A 135 12.88 34.74 -5.12
CA ALA A 135 11.85 34.20 -6.02
C ALA A 135 10.46 34.25 -5.35
N TYR A 136 10.41 33.99 -4.04
CA TYR A 136 9.20 34.09 -3.24
C TYR A 136 8.68 35.52 -3.17
N GLU A 137 9.52 36.50 -2.84
CA GLU A 137 9.15 37.92 -2.79
C GLU A 137 8.59 38.40 -4.13
N ALA A 138 9.23 38.04 -5.24
CA ALA A 138 8.78 38.39 -6.59
C ALA A 138 7.41 37.77 -6.93
N ALA A 139 7.23 36.48 -6.63
CA ALA A 139 5.95 35.80 -6.84
C ALA A 139 4.84 36.38 -5.95
N LEU A 140 5.17 36.69 -4.70
CA LEU A 140 4.24 37.29 -3.74
C LEU A 140 3.80 38.68 -4.19
N ALA A 141 4.72 39.53 -4.66
CA ALA A 141 4.42 40.85 -5.20
C ALA A 141 3.45 40.78 -6.40
N GLN A 142 3.69 39.88 -7.34
CA GLN A 142 2.81 39.68 -8.50
C GLN A 142 1.41 39.20 -8.10
N LEU A 143 1.31 38.25 -7.16
CA LEU A 143 0.01 37.80 -6.66
C LEU A 143 -0.70 38.89 -5.85
N GLY A 144 0.06 39.79 -5.22
CA GLY A 144 -0.45 40.97 -4.53
C GLY A 144 -1.13 41.98 -5.45
N GLU A 145 -0.79 42.02 -6.74
CA GLU A 145 -1.51 42.84 -7.73
C GLU A 145 -2.95 42.36 -7.94
N LEU A 146 -3.20 41.05 -7.77
CA LEU A 146 -4.55 40.46 -7.86
C LEU A 146 -5.31 40.59 -6.55
N ASP A 147 -4.60 40.52 -5.42
CA ASP A 147 -5.15 40.55 -4.08
C ASP A 147 -4.18 41.21 -3.09
N PRO A 148 -4.32 42.52 -2.85
CA PRO A 148 -3.45 43.27 -1.96
C PRO A 148 -3.42 42.76 -0.50
N ASP A 149 -4.51 42.11 -0.04
CA ASP A 149 -4.59 41.59 1.32
C ASP A 149 -3.63 40.40 1.53
N LEU A 150 -3.19 39.74 0.45
CA LEU A 150 -2.17 38.68 0.54
C LEU A 150 -0.82 39.21 1.09
N LEU A 151 -0.52 40.48 0.86
CA LEU A 151 0.74 41.11 1.29
C LEU A 151 0.70 41.57 2.75
N SER A 152 -0.47 42.02 3.21
CA SER A 152 -0.60 42.78 4.46
C SER A 152 -1.39 42.06 5.55
N SER A 153 -2.25 41.11 5.21
CA SER A 153 -3.10 40.41 6.17
C SER A 153 -2.35 39.33 6.92
N ASP A 154 -2.48 39.32 8.25
CA ASP A 154 -1.98 38.27 9.15
C ASP A 154 -3.04 37.21 9.50
N GLU A 155 -4.22 37.29 8.87
CA GLU A 155 -5.24 36.28 9.05
C GLU A 155 -4.79 34.90 8.53
N THR A 156 -5.30 33.84 9.16
CA THR A 156 -4.94 32.46 8.83
C THR A 156 -5.04 32.12 7.34
N PRO A 157 -6.10 32.53 6.58
CA PRO A 157 -6.17 32.25 5.15
C PRO A 157 -5.01 32.85 4.34
N ALA A 158 -4.60 34.08 4.64
CA ALA A 158 -3.50 34.75 3.95
C ALA A 158 -2.15 34.07 4.30
N ARG A 159 -1.93 33.73 5.59
CA ARG A 159 -0.76 32.95 6.03
C ARG A 159 -0.68 31.58 5.36
N THR A 160 -1.79 30.83 5.29
CA THR A 160 -1.84 29.54 4.58
C THR A 160 -1.51 29.69 3.10
N ARG A 161 -2.00 30.74 2.42
CA ARG A 161 -1.67 30.99 1.00
C ARG A 161 -0.19 31.30 0.80
N ARG A 162 0.40 32.13 1.67
CA ARG A 162 1.84 32.43 1.68
C ARG A 162 2.67 31.17 1.93
N GLY A 163 2.30 30.34 2.90
CA GLY A 163 2.95 29.05 3.15
C GLY A 163 2.87 28.09 1.96
N ASN A 164 1.69 27.92 1.36
CA ASN A 164 1.52 27.07 0.18
C ASN A 164 2.38 27.54 -1.02
N LEU A 165 2.60 28.85 -1.16
CA LEU A 165 3.48 29.39 -2.20
C LEU A 165 4.94 28.96 -1.96
N ARG A 166 5.42 29.01 -0.70
CA ARG A 166 6.76 28.54 -0.34
C ARG A 166 6.95 27.06 -0.69
N ALA A 167 6.01 26.20 -0.28
CA ALA A 167 6.04 24.77 -0.60
C ALA A 167 6.12 24.51 -2.11
N ARG A 168 5.31 25.21 -2.93
CA ARG A 168 5.30 25.03 -4.39
C ARG A 168 6.58 25.52 -5.07
N LEU A 169 7.20 26.60 -4.59
CA LEU A 169 8.49 27.06 -5.10
C LEU A 169 9.61 26.05 -4.82
N ARG A 170 9.61 25.46 -3.61
CA ARG A 170 10.50 24.36 -3.29
C ARG A 170 10.28 23.18 -4.24
N MET A 171 9.01 22.80 -4.48
CA MET A 171 8.69 21.69 -5.37
C MET A 171 9.11 21.91 -6.82
N MET A 172 8.87 23.11 -7.36
CA MET A 172 9.32 23.48 -8.71
C MET A 172 10.83 23.31 -8.85
N THR A 173 11.57 23.70 -7.82
CA THR A 173 13.03 23.53 -7.77
C THR A 173 13.43 22.06 -7.75
N LEU A 174 12.79 21.24 -6.90
CA LEU A 174 13.10 19.82 -6.78
C LEU A 174 12.81 19.05 -8.08
N TYR A 175 11.68 19.31 -8.74
CA TYR A 175 11.35 18.67 -10.02
C TYR A 175 12.27 19.11 -11.18
N ASP A 176 12.68 20.38 -11.22
CA ASP A 176 13.71 20.83 -12.17
C ASP A 176 15.01 20.04 -11.98
N GLN A 177 15.46 19.91 -10.74
CA GLN A 177 16.69 19.18 -10.41
C GLN A 177 16.56 17.68 -10.67
N ALA A 178 15.40 17.08 -10.39
CA ALA A 178 15.12 15.68 -10.72
C ALA A 178 15.24 15.45 -12.22
N HIS A 179 14.65 16.32 -13.06
CA HIS A 179 14.77 16.22 -14.51
C HIS A 179 16.22 16.40 -14.98
N ARG A 180 16.92 17.40 -14.45
CA ARG A 180 18.34 17.68 -14.77
C ARG A 180 19.25 16.49 -14.47
N LEU A 181 18.95 15.74 -13.41
CA LEU A 181 19.75 14.61 -12.94
C LEU A 181 19.25 13.24 -13.42
N GLY A 182 18.17 13.20 -14.22
CA GLY A 182 17.56 11.94 -14.68
C GLY A 182 16.98 11.10 -13.53
N GLY A 183 16.48 11.76 -12.48
CA GLY A 183 15.94 11.14 -11.28
C GLY A 183 14.46 11.45 -11.05
N LEU A 184 14.04 11.22 -9.81
CA LEU A 184 12.69 11.53 -9.30
C LEU A 184 12.78 12.38 -8.03
N VAL A 185 11.65 12.96 -7.62
CA VAL A 185 11.54 13.65 -6.33
C VAL A 185 11.14 12.64 -5.25
N ALA A 186 11.90 12.56 -4.16
CA ALA A 186 11.57 11.71 -3.02
C ALA A 186 10.39 12.31 -2.22
N GLY A 187 9.37 11.50 -1.96
CA GLY A 187 8.25 11.84 -1.08
C GLY A 187 8.63 11.65 0.40
N THR A 188 8.27 12.63 1.22
CA THR A 188 8.58 12.65 2.67
C THR A 188 7.34 12.62 3.54
N ASP A 189 6.16 12.52 2.95
CA ASP A 189 4.92 12.37 3.69
C ASP A 189 4.89 11.04 4.43
N ASN A 190 4.24 11.04 5.59
CA ASN A 190 4.07 9.90 6.48
C ASN A 190 2.59 9.66 6.77
N PHE A 191 2.24 8.56 7.44
CA PHE A 191 0.86 8.14 7.60
C PHE A 191 0.05 9.17 8.40
N SER A 192 0.64 9.70 9.46
CA SER A 192 0.01 10.69 10.34
C SER A 192 -0.30 12.00 9.59
N GLU A 193 0.64 12.49 8.77
CA GLU A 193 0.42 13.67 7.93
C GLU A 193 -0.60 13.42 6.81
N LEU A 194 -0.54 12.24 6.17
CA LEU A 194 -1.43 11.82 5.10
C LEU A 194 -2.90 11.83 5.56
N THR A 195 -3.15 11.35 6.77
CA THR A 195 -4.51 11.30 7.32
C THR A 195 -4.95 12.65 7.87
N ALA A 196 -4.01 13.42 8.46
CA ALA A 196 -4.23 14.79 8.90
C ALA A 196 -4.44 15.78 7.75
N GLY A 197 -4.20 15.39 6.50
CA GLY A 197 -4.31 16.32 5.37
C GLY A 197 -3.22 17.40 5.40
N PHE A 198 -2.11 17.14 6.10
CA PHE A 198 -1.11 18.13 6.49
C PHE A 198 0.04 18.22 5.49
N TRP A 199 -0.29 18.55 4.24
CA TRP A 199 0.66 18.90 3.19
C TRP A 199 0.05 19.90 2.21
N THR A 200 0.91 20.58 1.47
CA THR A 200 0.52 21.40 0.33
C THR A 200 0.31 20.51 -0.89
N LEU A 201 -0.88 20.56 -1.47
CA LEU A 201 -1.15 19.87 -2.73
C LEU A 201 -0.24 20.42 -3.84
N HIS A 202 0.50 19.53 -4.50
CA HIS A 202 1.56 19.86 -5.46
C HIS A 202 2.72 20.69 -4.88
N GLY A 203 3.00 20.55 -3.58
CA GLY A 203 4.08 21.26 -2.89
C GLY A 203 5.08 20.35 -2.17
N ASP A 204 4.60 19.44 -1.31
CA ASP A 204 5.52 18.74 -0.38
C ASP A 204 5.68 17.23 -0.68
N VAL A 205 4.87 16.68 -1.59
CA VAL A 205 4.81 15.23 -1.88
C VAL A 205 5.45 14.94 -3.23
N GLY A 206 6.46 14.07 -3.24
CA GLY A 206 7.21 13.65 -4.43
C GLY A 206 6.63 12.42 -5.15
N ASP A 207 7.44 11.79 -5.98
CA ASP A 207 7.07 10.68 -6.87
C ASP A 207 7.13 9.31 -6.18
N LEU A 208 8.02 9.14 -5.19
CA LEU A 208 8.24 7.87 -4.48
C LEU A 208 8.41 8.12 -2.98
N ALA A 209 7.46 7.63 -2.18
CA ALA A 209 7.34 7.95 -0.74
C ALA A 209 7.56 6.71 0.15
N PRO A 210 8.80 6.34 0.50
CA PRO A 210 9.09 5.14 1.29
C PRO A 210 8.59 5.20 2.73
N VAL A 211 8.26 6.39 3.25
CA VAL A 211 7.83 6.60 4.64
C VAL A 211 6.33 6.88 4.80
N GLN A 212 5.56 6.91 3.70
CA GLN A 212 4.13 7.28 3.68
C GLN A 212 3.24 6.42 4.57
N SER A 213 3.61 5.17 4.81
CA SER A 213 2.85 4.26 5.69
C SER A 213 3.33 4.26 7.15
N LEU A 214 4.32 5.08 7.50
CA LEU A 214 4.91 5.10 8.83
C LEU A 214 4.26 6.14 9.74
N LEU A 215 4.13 5.84 11.04
CA LEU A 215 3.64 6.77 12.05
C LEU A 215 4.69 7.83 12.40
N LYS A 216 4.27 9.10 12.40
CA LYS A 216 5.11 10.23 12.79
C LYS A 216 5.48 10.22 14.27
N SER A 217 4.61 9.67 15.12
CA SER A 217 4.82 9.62 16.56
C SER A 217 5.85 8.58 17.00
N TRP A 218 6.05 7.50 16.25
CA TRP A 218 6.83 6.34 16.70
C TRP A 218 7.81 5.84 15.66
N GLU A 219 7.29 5.39 14.52
CA GLU A 219 8.03 4.59 13.56
C GLU A 219 9.06 5.43 12.79
N VAL A 220 8.68 6.65 12.40
CA VAL A 220 9.57 7.62 11.74
C VAL A 220 10.78 7.98 12.62
N PRO A 221 10.62 8.51 13.85
CA PRO A 221 11.79 8.86 14.69
C PRO A 221 12.61 7.63 15.10
N TRP A 222 11.96 6.47 15.33
CA TRP A 222 12.69 5.25 15.67
C TRP A 222 13.57 4.78 14.51
N LEU A 223 13.03 4.73 13.29
CA LEU A 223 13.79 4.37 12.09
C LEU A 223 14.87 5.41 11.78
N ALA A 224 14.60 6.71 11.97
CA ALA A 224 15.61 7.74 11.78
C ALA A 224 16.85 7.47 12.67
N ARG A 225 16.63 7.14 13.95
CA ARG A 225 17.70 6.73 14.86
C ARG A 225 18.43 5.47 14.37
N ALA A 226 17.69 4.44 13.95
CA ALA A 226 18.27 3.18 13.47
C ALA A 226 19.12 3.37 12.20
N TYR A 227 18.71 4.28 11.30
CA TYR A 227 19.40 4.63 10.07
C TYR A 227 20.42 5.79 10.23
N ARG A 228 20.85 6.06 11.47
CA ARG A 228 21.93 6.99 11.82
C ARG A 228 21.66 8.45 11.42
N VAL A 229 20.40 8.86 11.36
CA VAL A 229 20.04 10.28 11.30
C VAL A 229 20.52 10.96 12.61
N PRO A 230 21.10 12.18 12.56
CA PRO A 230 21.54 12.89 13.75
C PRO A 230 20.45 13.07 14.80
N GLU A 231 20.80 12.93 16.08
CA GLU A 231 19.86 13.06 17.21
C GLU A 231 19.17 14.41 17.26
N ALA A 232 19.90 15.49 16.96
CA ALA A 232 19.33 16.83 16.87
C ALA A 232 18.18 16.90 15.85
N THR A 233 18.21 16.09 14.78
CA THR A 233 17.21 16.09 13.71
C THR A 233 15.94 15.34 14.09
N TRP A 234 16.05 14.12 14.63
CA TRP A 234 14.85 13.34 14.98
C TRP A 234 14.23 13.71 16.32
N ARG A 235 14.96 14.39 17.21
CA ARG A 235 14.40 15.01 18.43
C ARG A 235 13.84 16.42 18.23
N ALA A 236 14.11 17.07 17.10
CA ALA A 236 13.60 18.40 16.83
C ALA A 236 12.06 18.45 16.91
N MET A 237 11.54 19.62 17.29
CA MET A 237 10.11 19.88 17.26
C MET A 237 9.62 19.88 15.80
N PRO A 238 8.55 19.16 15.46
CA PRO A 238 7.94 19.20 14.13
C PRO A 238 7.37 20.59 13.82
N THR A 239 7.80 21.15 12.69
CA THR A 239 7.37 22.44 12.17
C THR A 239 7.18 22.35 10.66
N ASP A 240 6.15 23.01 10.14
CA ASP A 240 5.92 23.12 8.69
C ASP A 240 6.94 24.04 7.99
N GLY A 241 7.68 24.87 8.74
CA GLY A 241 8.59 25.88 8.19
C GLY A 241 7.87 26.93 7.33
N LEU A 242 6.55 27.06 7.48
CA LEU A 242 5.68 27.95 6.69
C LEU A 242 5.16 29.15 7.50
N GLY A 243 5.33 29.15 8.82
CA GLY A 243 4.94 30.26 9.70
C GLY A 243 3.43 30.42 9.88
N ILE A 244 2.66 29.35 9.66
CA ILE A 244 1.19 29.36 9.74
C ILE A 244 0.72 29.26 11.21
N GLY A 245 1.53 28.68 12.11
CA GLY A 245 1.21 28.53 13.53
C GLY A 245 2.45 28.23 14.40
N GLY A 246 2.22 27.87 15.67
CA GLY A 246 3.27 27.57 16.65
C GLY A 246 3.90 26.17 16.53
N GLY A 247 3.77 25.52 15.37
CA GLY A 247 4.17 24.13 15.12
C GLY A 247 3.04 23.28 14.52
N ASP A 248 3.35 22.04 14.15
CA ASP A 248 2.42 21.15 13.44
C ASP A 248 1.26 20.72 14.34
N GLU A 249 1.57 20.28 15.56
CA GLU A 249 0.58 19.81 16.55
C GLU A 249 -0.40 20.93 16.95
N ALA A 250 0.06 22.18 17.01
CA ALA A 250 -0.81 23.33 17.27
C ALA A 250 -1.80 23.58 16.11
N GLN A 251 -1.40 23.31 14.86
CA GLN A 251 -2.28 23.41 13.69
C GLN A 251 -3.19 22.19 13.54
N ILE A 252 -2.71 21.01 13.97
CA ILE A 252 -3.48 19.76 13.99
C ILE A 252 -4.53 19.82 15.09
N GLY A 253 -4.23 20.45 16.23
CA GLY A 253 -5.07 20.51 17.42
C GLY A 253 -4.94 19.27 18.32
N ALA A 254 -3.88 18.47 18.15
CA ALA A 254 -3.55 17.28 18.92
C ALA A 254 -2.06 16.96 18.74
N THR A 255 -1.47 16.18 19.66
CA THR A 255 -0.14 15.62 19.41
C THR A 255 -0.18 14.58 18.31
N TYR A 256 0.96 14.30 17.66
CA TYR A 256 1.01 13.21 16.67
C TYR A 256 0.67 11.85 17.29
N LEU A 257 1.04 11.61 18.55
CA LEU A 257 0.71 10.37 19.24
C LEU A 257 -0.80 10.25 19.50
N GLU A 258 -1.44 11.31 19.98
CA GLU A 258 -2.90 11.34 20.15
C GLU A 258 -3.62 11.12 18.80
N TRP A 259 -3.11 11.75 17.74
CA TRP A 259 -3.63 11.56 16.39
C TRP A 259 -3.54 10.08 15.96
N ASP A 260 -2.37 9.46 16.09
CA ASP A 260 -2.14 8.07 15.68
C ASP A 260 -2.99 7.08 16.50
N ILE A 261 -3.06 7.25 17.83
CA ILE A 261 -3.91 6.41 18.71
C ILE A 261 -5.37 6.50 18.26
N LEU A 262 -5.85 7.71 18.02
CA LEU A 262 -7.26 7.92 17.67
C LEU A 262 -7.60 7.35 16.29
N GLN A 263 -6.68 7.46 15.32
CA GLN A 263 -6.86 6.88 14.00
C GLN A 263 -7.07 5.37 14.05
N PHE A 264 -6.22 4.66 14.80
CA PHE A 264 -6.38 3.21 14.98
C PHE A 264 -7.69 2.87 15.68
N ALA A 265 -8.03 3.59 16.75
CA ALA A 265 -9.28 3.38 17.47
C ALA A 265 -10.51 3.58 16.56
N LEU A 266 -10.48 4.58 15.67
CA LEU A 266 -11.54 4.82 14.68
C LEU A 266 -11.61 3.73 13.62
N ALA A 267 -10.46 3.27 13.11
CA ALA A 267 -10.40 2.19 12.14
C ALA A 267 -10.97 0.88 12.71
N GLU A 268 -10.63 0.55 13.96
CA GLU A 268 -11.20 -0.59 14.67
C GLU A 268 -12.72 -0.45 14.84
N ALA A 269 -13.20 0.70 15.34
CA ALA A 269 -14.63 0.92 15.57
C ALA A 269 -15.46 0.83 14.27
N LEU A 270 -14.93 1.34 13.15
CA LEU A 270 -15.58 1.26 11.84
C LEU A 270 -15.43 -0.13 11.18
N GLY A 271 -14.40 -0.89 11.55
CA GLY A 271 -14.27 -2.29 11.18
C GLY A 271 -15.33 -3.17 11.85
N ASP A 272 -15.59 -2.92 13.13
CA ASP A 272 -16.61 -3.62 13.91
C ASP A 272 -18.05 -3.25 13.50
N ASP A 273 -18.29 -1.96 13.22
CA ASP A 273 -19.57 -1.45 12.71
C ASP A 273 -19.38 -0.49 11.52
N PRO A 274 -19.41 -1.00 10.27
CA PRO A 274 -19.30 -0.16 9.08
C PRO A 274 -20.44 0.85 8.90
N GLY A 275 -21.56 0.68 9.62
CA GLY A 275 -22.71 1.58 9.60
C GLY A 275 -22.66 2.68 10.67
N LEU A 276 -21.59 2.72 11.48
CA LEU A 276 -21.49 3.60 12.64
C LEU A 276 -21.54 5.08 12.23
N ALA A 277 -22.59 5.77 12.67
CA ALA A 277 -22.76 7.18 12.40
C ALA A 277 -21.73 8.02 13.18
N THR A 278 -21.19 9.07 12.56
CA THR A 278 -20.19 9.98 13.17
C THR A 278 -20.60 10.50 14.55
N ARG A 279 -21.88 10.81 14.75
CA ARG A 279 -22.42 11.30 16.03
C ARG A 279 -22.34 10.30 17.19
N HIS A 280 -22.16 9.01 16.90
CA HIS A 280 -22.07 7.95 17.90
C HIS A 280 -20.62 7.50 18.15
N LEU A 281 -19.63 8.09 17.46
CA LEU A 281 -18.22 7.68 17.58
C LEU A 281 -17.68 7.84 19.00
N ALA A 282 -17.94 8.97 19.66
CA ALA A 282 -17.46 9.20 21.03
C ALA A 282 -17.99 8.13 22.02
N PHE A 283 -19.25 7.74 21.86
CA PHE A 283 -19.88 6.69 22.67
C PHE A 283 -19.30 5.31 22.34
N ALA A 284 -19.19 4.96 21.05
CA ALA A 284 -18.61 3.69 20.61
C ALA A 284 -17.16 3.53 21.07
N LEU A 285 -16.40 4.62 21.09
CA LEU A 285 -15.02 4.66 21.55
C LEU A 285 -14.89 4.72 23.08
N ARG A 286 -16.01 4.85 23.82
CA ARG A 286 -16.08 4.94 25.29
C ARG A 286 -15.35 6.17 25.84
N MET A 287 -15.55 7.32 25.22
CA MET A 287 -14.90 8.58 25.58
C MET A 287 -15.68 9.43 26.58
N ASP A 288 -16.80 8.95 27.14
CA ASP A 288 -17.77 9.77 27.89
C ASP A 288 -17.14 10.51 29.09
N ALA A 289 -16.11 9.93 29.71
CA ALA A 289 -15.40 10.50 30.86
C ALA A 289 -14.16 11.35 30.48
N ASP A 290 -13.80 11.42 29.20
CA ASP A 290 -12.58 12.09 28.73
C ASP A 290 -12.91 13.18 27.71
N ARG A 291 -13.08 14.40 28.22
CA ARG A 291 -13.44 15.57 27.40
C ARG A 291 -12.36 15.92 26.38
N HIS A 292 -11.08 15.76 26.74
CA HIS A 292 -9.97 16.04 25.82
C HIS A 292 -10.00 15.09 24.64
N ALA A 293 -10.20 13.79 24.87
CA ALA A 293 -10.36 12.81 23.80
C ALA A 293 -11.54 13.13 22.86
N GLN A 294 -12.66 13.64 23.39
CA GLN A 294 -13.80 14.08 22.58
C GLN A 294 -13.46 15.32 21.72
N GLU A 295 -12.71 16.28 22.27
CA GLU A 295 -12.27 17.49 21.56
C GLU A 295 -11.29 17.14 20.42
N VAL A 296 -10.33 16.26 20.69
CA VAL A 296 -9.40 15.72 19.68
C VAL A 296 -10.15 14.93 18.60
N LEU A 297 -11.14 14.11 18.97
CA LEU A 297 -12.00 13.41 18.01
C LEU A 297 -12.76 14.37 17.09
N GLY A 298 -13.34 15.42 17.65
CA GLY A 298 -14.01 16.46 16.87
C GLY A 298 -13.07 17.11 15.84
N THR A 299 -11.85 17.41 16.28
CA THR A 299 -10.80 18.01 15.44
C THR A 299 -10.38 17.08 14.30
N LEU A 300 -10.11 15.80 14.61
CA LEU A 300 -9.74 14.81 13.61
C LEU A 300 -10.83 14.64 12.53
N ILE A 301 -12.09 14.45 12.94
CA ILE A 301 -13.19 14.27 12.00
C ILE A 301 -13.38 15.51 11.11
N ALA A 302 -13.31 16.71 11.69
CA ALA A 302 -13.41 17.95 10.94
C ALA A 302 -12.28 18.06 9.89
N ARG A 303 -11.05 17.73 10.29
CA ARG A 303 -9.87 17.82 9.43
C ARG A 303 -9.87 16.77 8.32
N MET A 304 -10.17 15.52 8.64
CA MET A 304 -10.30 14.46 7.63
C MET A 304 -11.40 14.79 6.62
N ARG A 305 -12.53 15.35 7.07
CA ARG A 305 -13.63 15.81 6.19
C ARG A 305 -13.22 16.99 5.32
N ALA A 306 -12.44 17.93 5.82
CA ALA A 306 -12.00 19.09 5.03
C ALA A 306 -10.92 18.72 3.99
N THR A 307 -10.18 17.63 4.22
CA THR A 307 -8.95 17.32 3.46
C THR A 307 -8.98 16.01 2.66
N TRP A 308 -10.08 15.22 2.71
CA TRP A 308 -10.17 13.93 2.01
C TRP A 308 -9.79 13.99 0.53
N HIS A 309 -10.14 15.07 -0.15
CA HIS A 309 -9.86 15.26 -1.56
C HIS A 309 -8.35 15.29 -1.88
N LYS A 310 -7.52 15.70 -0.91
CA LYS A 310 -6.06 15.71 -1.09
C LYS A 310 -5.50 14.30 -1.28
N ARG A 311 -6.14 13.27 -0.69
CA ARG A 311 -5.75 11.85 -0.80
C ARG A 311 -6.23 11.18 -2.09
N LEU A 312 -7.11 11.82 -2.84
CA LEU A 312 -7.68 11.29 -4.09
C LEU A 312 -7.28 12.13 -5.31
N ASN A 313 -6.13 12.80 -5.25
CA ASN A 313 -5.72 13.77 -6.27
C ASN A 313 -4.97 13.11 -7.45
N PRO A 314 -5.36 13.35 -8.72
CA PRO A 314 -6.53 14.12 -9.14
C PRO A 314 -7.83 13.31 -9.01
N ILE A 315 -8.92 13.98 -8.64
CA ILE A 315 -10.25 13.35 -8.62
C ILE A 315 -10.64 13.06 -10.07
N ARG A 316 -10.62 11.77 -10.44
CA ARG A 316 -11.12 11.30 -11.72
C ARG A 316 -12.63 11.23 -11.67
N LEU A 317 -13.28 12.04 -12.51
CA LEU A 317 -14.71 11.91 -12.74
C LEU A 317 -14.99 10.58 -13.47
N ASN A 318 -16.16 10.00 -13.23
CA ASN A 318 -16.70 8.92 -14.05
C ASN A 318 -16.99 9.44 -15.46
N HIS A 319 -15.96 9.49 -16.29
CA HIS A 319 -16.03 10.10 -17.61
C HIS A 319 -16.74 9.17 -18.60
N PRO A 320 -17.66 9.67 -19.45
CA PRO A 320 -18.36 8.85 -20.46
C PRO A 320 -17.46 8.19 -21.51
N LYS A 321 -16.16 8.50 -21.50
CA LYS A 321 -15.11 7.92 -22.34
C LYS A 321 -14.01 7.21 -21.56
N ALA A 322 -14.34 6.66 -20.39
CA ALA A 322 -13.40 5.89 -19.56
C ALA A 322 -12.89 4.62 -20.29
N ASP A 323 -13.54 4.18 -21.37
CA ASP A 323 -13.09 3.12 -22.28
C ASP A 323 -11.71 3.38 -22.92
N ARG A 324 -11.21 4.61 -22.87
CA ARG A 324 -9.86 4.97 -23.35
C ARG A 324 -8.73 4.52 -22.42
N TYR A 325 -9.01 4.33 -21.13
CA TYR A 325 -7.98 3.95 -20.16
C TYR A 325 -7.54 2.50 -20.37
N GLU A 326 -8.47 1.58 -20.67
CA GLU A 326 -8.15 0.15 -20.84
C GLU A 326 -7.14 -0.11 -22.00
N PRO A 327 -7.29 0.46 -23.22
CA PRO A 327 -6.27 0.34 -24.25
C PRO A 327 -4.92 0.96 -23.86
N LEU A 328 -4.93 2.11 -23.18
CA LEU A 328 -3.71 2.76 -22.71
C LEU A 328 -2.98 1.90 -21.69
N GLU A 329 -3.70 1.37 -20.70
CA GLU A 329 -3.16 0.47 -19.69
C GLU A 329 -2.58 -0.80 -20.30
N ARG A 330 -3.27 -1.42 -21.27
CA ARG A 330 -2.74 -2.59 -22.00
C ARG A 330 -1.47 -2.25 -22.77
N MET A 331 -1.45 -1.10 -23.44
CA MET A 331 -0.29 -0.64 -24.20
C MET A 331 0.88 -0.37 -23.26
N GLU A 332 0.67 0.36 -22.17
CA GLU A 332 1.69 0.64 -21.16
C GLU A 332 2.19 -0.65 -20.52
N ALA A 333 1.30 -1.50 -20.01
CA ALA A 333 1.64 -2.78 -19.37
C ALA A 333 2.49 -3.68 -20.26
N ARG A 334 2.24 -3.68 -21.58
CA ARG A 334 2.95 -4.53 -22.53
C ARG A 334 4.24 -3.91 -23.08
N LEU A 335 4.28 -2.60 -23.27
CA LEU A 335 5.38 -1.95 -24.00
C LEU A 335 6.35 -1.17 -23.09
N PHE A 336 5.87 -0.59 -22.00
CA PHE A 336 6.62 0.46 -21.28
C PHE A 336 6.70 0.26 -19.77
N ARG A 337 5.67 -0.32 -19.13
CA ARG A 337 5.54 -0.42 -17.67
C ARG A 337 6.39 -1.58 -17.15
N PRO A 338 7.35 -1.33 -16.25
CA PRO A 338 8.13 -2.40 -15.64
C PRO A 338 7.24 -3.36 -14.85
N GLN A 339 7.52 -4.67 -14.92
CA GLN A 339 6.77 -5.67 -14.16
C GLN A 339 6.81 -5.37 -12.65
N GLY A 340 5.65 -5.41 -12.00
CA GLY A 340 5.51 -5.17 -10.56
C GLY A 340 5.34 -3.71 -10.13
N VAL A 341 5.41 -2.73 -11.05
CA VAL A 341 4.95 -1.36 -10.79
C VAL A 341 3.43 -1.34 -10.93
N LYS A 342 2.72 -1.18 -9.81
CA LYS A 342 1.25 -1.17 -9.76
C LYS A 342 0.72 0.25 -9.94
N SER A 343 -0.40 0.40 -10.64
CA SER A 343 -1.26 1.56 -10.46
C SER A 343 -2.19 1.32 -9.26
N ASP A 344 -2.56 2.39 -8.55
CA ASP A 344 -3.55 2.34 -7.45
C ASP A 344 -4.94 1.87 -7.93
N GLU A 345 -5.19 1.91 -9.24
CA GLU A 345 -6.45 1.54 -9.88
C GLU A 345 -6.67 0.01 -10.04
N ALA A 346 -5.78 -0.85 -9.54
CA ALA A 346 -5.91 -2.30 -9.67
C ALA A 346 -6.98 -2.92 -8.72
N LEU A 347 -8.22 -2.43 -8.82
CA LEU A 347 -9.42 -3.14 -8.39
C LEU A 347 -9.58 -4.39 -9.27
N MET A 348 -9.27 -5.57 -8.71
CA MET A 348 -9.39 -6.89 -9.36
C MET A 348 -8.55 -7.11 -10.64
N GLY A 349 -7.36 -6.51 -10.74
CA GLY A 349 -6.43 -6.82 -11.82
C GLY A 349 -5.61 -8.10 -11.55
N PHE A 350 -5.74 -9.13 -12.39
CA PHE A 350 -4.72 -10.18 -12.46
C PHE A 350 -3.39 -9.57 -12.92
N PRO A 351 -2.21 -10.03 -12.46
CA PRO A 351 -0.92 -9.57 -12.98
C PRO A 351 -0.87 -9.68 -14.51
N THR A 352 -0.15 -8.78 -15.19
CA THR A 352 -0.06 -8.76 -16.67
C THR A 352 0.33 -10.11 -17.26
N GLU A 353 1.28 -10.81 -16.63
CA GLU A 353 1.67 -12.18 -17.01
C GLU A 353 0.47 -13.15 -17.04
N MET A 354 -0.43 -13.07 -16.05
CA MET A 354 -1.64 -13.90 -16.01
C MET A 354 -2.66 -13.47 -17.06
N GLN A 355 -2.81 -12.16 -17.29
CA GLN A 355 -3.70 -11.65 -18.32
C GLN A 355 -3.26 -12.09 -19.72
N ASP A 356 -1.96 -12.04 -20.01
CA ASP A 356 -1.38 -12.50 -21.27
C ASP A 356 -1.57 -14.02 -21.45
N LEU A 357 -1.35 -14.81 -20.40
CA LEU A 357 -1.54 -16.25 -20.43
C LEU A 357 -3.02 -16.62 -20.65
N ALA A 358 -3.94 -15.94 -19.96
CA ALA A 358 -5.37 -16.10 -20.18
C ALA A 358 -5.78 -15.66 -21.59
N ALA A 359 -5.18 -14.58 -22.12
CA ALA A 359 -5.41 -14.13 -23.49
C ALA A 359 -4.94 -15.14 -24.53
N HIS A 360 -3.77 -15.77 -24.31
CA HIS A 360 -3.29 -16.87 -25.15
C HIS A 360 -4.25 -18.06 -25.11
N LEU A 361 -4.75 -18.45 -23.93
CA LEU A 361 -5.72 -19.53 -23.80
C LEU A 361 -7.02 -19.21 -24.55
N VAL A 362 -7.58 -18.01 -24.36
CA VAL A 362 -8.79 -17.57 -25.07
C VAL A 362 -8.59 -17.55 -26.59
N TRP A 363 -7.42 -17.12 -27.06
CA TRP A 363 -7.10 -17.15 -28.48
C TRP A 363 -7.00 -18.59 -29.01
N ALA A 364 -6.33 -19.48 -28.29
CA ALA A 364 -6.21 -20.88 -28.67
C ALA A 364 -7.57 -21.59 -28.70
N LEU A 365 -8.43 -21.33 -27.71
CA LEU A 365 -9.81 -21.83 -27.66
C LEU A 365 -10.61 -21.37 -28.88
N LYS A 366 -10.54 -20.08 -29.24
CA LYS A 366 -11.21 -19.55 -30.44
C LYS A 366 -10.68 -20.18 -31.73
N ALA A 367 -9.36 -20.34 -31.84
CA ALA A 367 -8.74 -20.95 -33.02
C ALA A 367 -9.15 -22.42 -33.20
N ALA A 368 -9.40 -23.12 -32.09
CA ALA A 368 -9.87 -24.50 -32.04
C ALA A 368 -11.40 -24.66 -32.06
N ASP A 369 -12.17 -23.57 -32.12
CA ASP A 369 -13.63 -23.55 -31.93
C ASP A 369 -14.09 -24.31 -30.68
N CYS A 370 -13.31 -24.20 -29.59
CA CYS A 370 -13.53 -24.91 -28.33
C CYS A 370 -13.99 -23.96 -27.23
N ARG A 371 -14.79 -24.47 -26.29
CA ARG A 371 -15.17 -23.75 -25.07
C ARG A 371 -14.57 -24.36 -23.80
N LEU A 372 -14.40 -23.51 -22.80
CA LEU A 372 -13.81 -23.78 -21.49
C LEU A 372 -14.88 -23.73 -20.40
N VAL A 373 -14.83 -24.71 -19.49
CA VAL A 373 -15.46 -24.68 -18.17
C VAL A 373 -14.40 -24.83 -17.08
N THR A 374 -14.57 -24.18 -15.92
CA THR A 374 -13.65 -24.37 -14.78
C THR A 374 -14.32 -25.08 -13.60
N ALA A 375 -13.55 -25.82 -12.80
CA ALA A 375 -13.95 -26.40 -11.52
C ALA A 375 -12.93 -26.04 -10.43
N GLU A 376 -13.30 -25.11 -9.56
CA GLU A 376 -12.36 -24.40 -8.70
C GLU A 376 -12.64 -24.67 -7.23
N SER A 377 -11.71 -25.35 -6.55
CA SER A 377 -11.70 -25.46 -5.09
C SER A 377 -10.84 -24.37 -4.49
N CYS A 378 -9.52 -24.57 -4.38
CA CYS A 378 -8.62 -23.64 -3.69
C CYS A 378 -8.57 -22.23 -4.31
N THR A 379 -8.83 -22.09 -5.62
CA THR A 379 -8.85 -20.79 -6.33
C THR A 379 -10.18 -20.06 -6.26
N ALA A 380 -11.26 -20.69 -5.78
CA ALA A 380 -12.56 -20.06 -5.54
C ALA A 380 -13.12 -19.18 -6.70
N GLY A 381 -12.88 -19.55 -7.96
CA GLY A 381 -13.39 -18.82 -9.13
C GLY A 381 -12.38 -17.86 -9.78
N LEU A 382 -11.15 -17.77 -9.27
CA LEU A 382 -10.12 -16.89 -9.80
C LEU A 382 -9.66 -17.27 -11.22
N ILE A 383 -9.69 -18.55 -11.63
CA ILE A 383 -9.35 -18.96 -13.00
C ILE A 383 -10.42 -18.44 -13.97
N ALA A 384 -11.70 -18.65 -13.65
CA ALA A 384 -12.82 -18.12 -14.44
C ALA A 384 -12.80 -16.59 -14.50
N ALA A 385 -12.57 -15.92 -13.36
CA ALA A 385 -12.43 -14.48 -13.31
C ALA A 385 -11.29 -14.00 -14.22
N CYS A 386 -10.13 -14.67 -14.21
CA CYS A 386 -8.99 -14.34 -15.07
C CYS A 386 -9.33 -14.45 -16.55
N VAL A 387 -9.95 -15.56 -16.97
CA VAL A 387 -10.37 -15.77 -18.37
C VAL A 387 -11.46 -14.78 -18.78
N SER A 388 -12.44 -14.52 -17.91
CA SER A 388 -13.55 -13.58 -18.18
C SER A 388 -13.10 -12.12 -18.35
N GLY A 389 -11.92 -11.75 -17.83
CA GLY A 389 -11.33 -10.44 -18.05
C GLY A 389 -10.82 -10.21 -19.49
N VAL A 390 -10.64 -11.26 -20.30
CA VAL A 390 -10.02 -11.18 -21.63
C VAL A 390 -11.03 -10.84 -22.73
N PRO A 391 -10.78 -9.87 -23.63
CA PRO A 391 -11.65 -9.58 -24.77
C PRO A 391 -12.12 -10.81 -25.59
N GLY A 392 -13.44 -10.91 -25.77
CA GLY A 392 -14.12 -12.00 -26.46
C GLY A 392 -14.13 -13.34 -25.71
N ARG A 393 -13.95 -13.32 -24.38
CA ARG A 393 -14.29 -14.39 -23.43
C ARG A 393 -15.68 -15.00 -23.66
N SER A 394 -16.67 -14.20 -24.07
CA SER A 394 -18.07 -14.64 -24.20
C SER A 394 -18.28 -15.70 -25.28
N GLY A 395 -17.32 -15.87 -26.20
CA GLY A 395 -17.37 -16.93 -27.21
C GLY A 395 -16.67 -18.22 -26.80
N VAL A 396 -15.98 -18.25 -25.65
CA VAL A 396 -15.17 -19.41 -25.24
C VAL A 396 -15.33 -19.83 -23.79
N LEU A 397 -15.81 -18.96 -22.89
CA LEU A 397 -16.04 -19.32 -21.49
C LEU A 397 -17.50 -19.75 -21.33
N GLU A 398 -17.71 -21.03 -21.10
CA GLU A 398 -19.04 -21.63 -20.94
C GLU A 398 -19.58 -21.41 -19.53
N GLY A 399 -18.73 -21.60 -18.52
CA GLY A 399 -19.13 -21.45 -17.13
C GLY A 399 -18.04 -21.82 -16.14
N SER A 400 -18.40 -21.83 -14.86
CA SER A 400 -17.50 -22.19 -13.77
C SER A 400 -18.25 -22.81 -12.61
N PHE A 401 -17.67 -23.84 -12.00
CA PHE A 401 -18.13 -24.45 -10.76
C PHE A 401 -17.16 -24.10 -9.65
N VAL A 402 -17.62 -23.37 -8.62
CA VAL A 402 -16.84 -23.17 -7.39
C VAL A 402 -17.22 -24.27 -6.41
N ALA A 403 -16.32 -25.25 -6.25
CA ALA A 403 -16.55 -26.47 -5.48
C ALA A 403 -15.63 -26.57 -4.25
N TYR A 404 -15.61 -25.51 -3.43
CA TYR A 404 -14.72 -25.37 -2.28
C TYR A 404 -14.97 -26.44 -1.21
N ARG A 405 -16.24 -26.63 -0.82
CA ARG A 405 -16.66 -27.65 0.16
C ARG A 405 -16.74 -29.04 -0.51
N PRO A 406 -16.44 -30.14 0.21
CA PRO A 406 -16.60 -31.50 -0.30
C PRO A 406 -18.01 -31.75 -0.87
N THR A 407 -19.05 -31.27 -0.18
CA THR A 407 -20.46 -31.41 -0.60
C THR A 407 -20.73 -30.87 -2.01
N MET A 408 -20.05 -29.78 -2.41
CA MET A 408 -20.19 -29.21 -3.75
C MET A 408 -19.46 -30.04 -4.82
N LYS A 409 -18.35 -30.71 -4.46
CA LYS A 409 -17.65 -31.63 -5.38
C LYS A 409 -18.54 -32.82 -5.75
N PHE A 410 -19.35 -33.30 -4.80
CA PHE A 410 -20.32 -34.37 -5.05
C PHE A 410 -21.53 -33.86 -5.84
N ALA A 411 -22.20 -32.84 -5.32
CA ALA A 411 -23.50 -32.40 -5.84
C ALA A 411 -23.41 -31.75 -7.23
N ALA A 412 -22.35 -30.98 -7.49
CA ALA A 412 -22.22 -30.23 -8.74
C ALA A 412 -21.34 -30.93 -9.79
N LEU A 413 -20.37 -31.74 -9.36
CA LEU A 413 -19.35 -32.34 -10.23
C LEU A 413 -19.38 -33.88 -10.22
N GLY A 414 -20.25 -34.52 -9.45
CA GLY A 414 -20.40 -35.97 -9.46
C GLY A 414 -19.15 -36.73 -8.97
N VAL A 415 -18.28 -36.09 -8.19
CA VAL A 415 -17.17 -36.77 -7.54
C VAL A 415 -17.74 -37.84 -6.59
N PRO A 416 -17.28 -39.11 -6.62
CA PRO A 416 -17.80 -40.12 -5.70
C PRO A 416 -17.45 -39.80 -4.24
N GLU A 417 -18.42 -39.86 -3.33
CA GLU A 417 -18.20 -39.66 -1.89
C GLU A 417 -17.16 -40.64 -1.32
N ALA A 418 -17.21 -41.90 -1.77
CA ALA A 418 -16.26 -42.94 -1.37
C ALA A 418 -14.81 -42.57 -1.73
N LEU A 419 -14.57 -41.89 -2.86
CA LEU A 419 -13.23 -41.49 -3.27
C LEU A 419 -12.63 -40.45 -2.32
N ILE A 420 -13.42 -39.48 -1.86
CA ILE A 420 -12.95 -38.47 -0.90
C ILE A 420 -12.74 -39.10 0.49
N ALA A 421 -13.57 -40.08 0.87
CA ALA A 421 -13.44 -40.77 2.14
C ALA A 421 -12.22 -41.73 2.21
N GLU A 422 -11.87 -42.36 1.09
CA GLU A 422 -10.71 -43.27 0.99
C GLU A 422 -9.39 -42.51 0.85
N GLU A 423 -9.39 -41.41 0.10
CA GLU A 423 -8.21 -40.57 -0.15
C GLU A 423 -8.34 -39.25 0.64
N THR A 424 -8.40 -38.10 -0.04
CA THR A 424 -8.65 -36.76 0.53
C THR A 424 -9.33 -35.87 -0.50
N VAL A 425 -9.81 -34.69 -0.13
CA VAL A 425 -10.30 -33.70 -1.12
C VAL A 425 -9.20 -33.14 -2.03
N TYR A 426 -7.94 -33.40 -1.71
CA TYR A 426 -6.76 -32.90 -2.42
C TYR A 426 -6.14 -33.94 -3.36
N ASP A 427 -6.67 -35.16 -3.42
CA ASP A 427 -6.13 -36.24 -4.23
C ASP A 427 -6.18 -35.97 -5.76
N PRO A 428 -5.17 -36.39 -6.54
CA PRO A 428 -5.17 -36.24 -8.00
C PRO A 428 -6.40 -36.85 -8.71
N LYS A 429 -6.94 -37.97 -8.20
CA LYS A 429 -8.16 -38.59 -8.72
C LYS A 429 -9.38 -37.70 -8.48
N VAL A 430 -9.42 -36.94 -7.38
CA VAL A 430 -10.49 -35.95 -7.13
C VAL A 430 -10.39 -34.82 -8.14
N ALA A 431 -9.19 -34.27 -8.39
CA ALA A 431 -8.99 -33.24 -9.41
C ALA A 431 -9.44 -33.72 -10.81
N ARG A 432 -9.10 -34.97 -11.17
CA ARG A 432 -9.56 -35.61 -12.41
C ARG A 432 -11.09 -35.64 -12.50
N ARG A 433 -11.76 -36.16 -11.47
CA ARG A 433 -13.22 -36.26 -11.43
C ARG A 433 -13.90 -34.90 -11.44
N MET A 434 -13.30 -33.89 -10.81
CA MET A 434 -13.79 -32.51 -10.89
C MET A 434 -13.78 -31.99 -12.33
N ALA A 435 -12.71 -32.21 -13.09
CA ALA A 435 -12.62 -31.78 -14.48
C ALA A 435 -13.63 -32.53 -15.39
N GLU A 436 -13.69 -33.85 -15.24
CA GLU A 436 -14.63 -34.71 -16.00
C GLU A 436 -16.09 -34.36 -15.69
N GLY A 437 -16.40 -34.14 -14.41
CA GLY A 437 -17.72 -33.71 -13.94
C GLY A 437 -18.11 -32.34 -14.49
N ALA A 438 -17.18 -31.40 -14.56
CA ALA A 438 -17.43 -30.08 -15.14
C ALA A 438 -17.78 -30.18 -16.63
N LEU A 439 -17.07 -31.01 -17.41
CA LEU A 439 -17.40 -31.28 -18.82
C LEU A 439 -18.74 -31.99 -19.00
N ALA A 440 -19.12 -32.86 -18.07
CA ALA A 440 -20.41 -33.54 -18.10
C ALA A 440 -21.57 -32.56 -17.83
N SER A 441 -21.38 -31.64 -16.87
CA SER A 441 -22.36 -30.64 -16.49
C SER A 441 -22.45 -29.44 -17.45
N ALA A 442 -21.41 -29.18 -18.25
CA ALA A 442 -21.35 -28.13 -19.26
C ALA A 442 -21.23 -28.74 -20.67
N PRO A 443 -22.35 -29.07 -21.34
CA PRO A 443 -22.34 -29.84 -22.59
C PRO A 443 -21.74 -29.07 -23.78
N GLU A 444 -21.76 -27.74 -23.75
CA GLU A 444 -21.13 -26.90 -24.77
C GLU A 444 -19.63 -26.69 -24.51
N ALA A 445 -19.08 -27.15 -23.38
CA ALA A 445 -17.66 -27.10 -23.09
C ALA A 445 -16.90 -28.31 -23.67
N ASP A 446 -15.70 -28.02 -24.19
CA ASP A 446 -14.77 -29.01 -24.74
C ASP A 446 -13.59 -29.23 -23.81
N LEU A 447 -13.10 -28.15 -23.19
CA LEU A 447 -12.01 -28.15 -22.23
C LEU A 447 -12.54 -27.86 -20.82
N ALA A 448 -12.09 -28.62 -19.83
CA ALA A 448 -12.24 -28.30 -18.42
C ALA A 448 -10.90 -28.15 -17.72
N LEU A 449 -10.80 -27.11 -16.88
CA LEU A 449 -9.69 -26.93 -15.94
C LEU A 449 -10.20 -27.09 -14.51
N ALA A 450 -9.62 -28.02 -13.75
CA ALA A 450 -9.97 -28.23 -12.36
C ALA A 450 -8.77 -28.10 -11.43
N VAL A 451 -8.99 -27.51 -10.25
CA VAL A 451 -7.96 -27.33 -9.23
C VAL A 451 -8.46 -27.63 -7.83
N THR A 452 -7.65 -28.34 -7.05
CA THR A 452 -7.85 -28.59 -5.62
C THR A 452 -6.50 -28.59 -4.90
N GLY A 453 -6.46 -28.24 -3.62
CA GLY A 453 -5.20 -28.17 -2.86
C GLY A 453 -5.28 -27.32 -1.60
N VAL A 454 -4.17 -27.25 -0.88
CA VAL A 454 -4.01 -26.53 0.38
C VAL A 454 -3.39 -25.16 0.13
N ALA A 455 -4.23 -24.15 -0.10
CA ALA A 455 -3.78 -22.77 -0.26
C ALA A 455 -3.61 -22.02 1.09
N GLY A 456 -4.14 -22.57 2.19
CA GLY A 456 -4.00 -21.98 3.52
C GLY A 456 -2.59 -22.12 4.12
N PRO A 457 -2.28 -21.38 5.20
CA PRO A 457 -0.95 -21.37 5.81
C PRO A 457 -0.61 -22.63 6.62
N GLY A 458 -1.59 -23.49 6.92
CA GLY A 458 -1.42 -24.69 7.73
C GLY A 458 -1.63 -25.98 6.91
N GLU A 459 -1.10 -27.09 7.43
CA GLU A 459 -1.37 -28.42 6.88
C GLU A 459 -2.87 -28.74 6.97
N ASP A 460 -3.39 -29.43 5.96
CA ASP A 460 -4.79 -29.86 5.92
C ASP A 460 -4.93 -31.24 5.26
N GLU A 461 -5.75 -32.10 5.86
CA GLU A 461 -5.93 -33.52 5.47
C GLU A 461 -4.60 -34.24 5.10
N GLY A 462 -3.55 -34.03 5.89
CA GLY A 462 -2.24 -34.68 5.68
C GLY A 462 -1.39 -34.11 4.54
N HIS A 463 -1.79 -32.99 3.93
CA HIS A 463 -1.05 -32.31 2.88
C HIS A 463 -0.46 -30.98 3.37
N PRO A 464 0.78 -30.65 2.98
CA PRO A 464 1.44 -29.42 3.43
C PRO A 464 0.87 -28.17 2.71
N PRO A 465 1.01 -26.97 3.33
CA PRO A 465 0.73 -25.70 2.66
C PRO A 465 1.42 -25.63 1.30
N GLY A 466 0.67 -25.26 0.25
CA GLY A 466 1.20 -25.14 -1.10
C GLY A 466 1.02 -26.37 -1.98
N TYR A 467 0.54 -27.51 -1.45
CA TYR A 467 0.22 -28.68 -2.26
C TYR A 467 -1.04 -28.45 -3.10
N VAL A 468 -0.93 -28.64 -4.43
CA VAL A 468 -2.01 -28.38 -5.39
C VAL A 468 -2.04 -29.42 -6.50
N CYS A 469 -3.22 -29.94 -6.77
CA CYS A 469 -3.54 -30.78 -7.92
C CYS A 469 -4.25 -29.96 -9.00
N VAL A 470 -3.77 -30.06 -10.23
CA VAL A 470 -4.31 -29.40 -11.42
C VAL A 470 -4.68 -30.47 -12.45
N ALA A 471 -5.93 -30.45 -12.91
CA ALA A 471 -6.42 -31.33 -13.98
C ALA A 471 -6.89 -30.52 -15.19
N ALA A 472 -6.58 -31.02 -16.38
CA ALA A 472 -7.06 -30.51 -17.65
C ALA A 472 -7.69 -31.67 -18.45
N ALA A 473 -8.99 -31.57 -18.72
CA ALA A 473 -9.74 -32.56 -19.48
C ALA A 473 -10.20 -31.94 -20.80
N LEU A 474 -9.82 -32.55 -21.94
CA LEU A 474 -10.36 -32.20 -23.25
C LEU A 474 -11.25 -33.34 -23.74
N ARG A 475 -12.45 -33.01 -24.24
CA ARG A 475 -13.43 -33.99 -24.67
C ARG A 475 -12.82 -34.95 -25.72
N GLY A 476 -12.94 -36.25 -25.47
CA GLY A 476 -12.39 -37.29 -26.33
C GLY A 476 -10.90 -37.59 -26.14
N GLN A 477 -10.22 -36.93 -25.19
CA GLN A 477 -8.84 -37.19 -24.80
C GLN A 477 -8.76 -37.73 -23.36
N GLU A 478 -7.61 -38.31 -23.01
CA GLU A 478 -7.35 -38.70 -21.62
C GLU A 478 -7.16 -37.46 -20.74
N THR A 479 -7.81 -37.43 -19.58
CA THR A 479 -7.66 -36.34 -18.60
C THR A 479 -6.24 -36.30 -18.04
N ARG A 480 -5.56 -35.17 -18.25
CA ARG A 480 -4.23 -34.91 -17.70
C ARG A 480 -4.35 -34.38 -16.28
N VAL A 481 -3.53 -34.89 -15.38
CA VAL A 481 -3.47 -34.46 -13.97
C VAL A 481 -2.02 -34.25 -13.58
N SER A 482 -1.74 -33.19 -12.83
CA SER A 482 -0.41 -32.88 -12.33
C SER A 482 -0.48 -32.38 -10.88
N GLU A 483 0.53 -32.76 -10.11
CA GLU A 483 0.70 -32.38 -8.70
C GLU A 483 1.82 -31.36 -8.59
N HIS A 484 1.63 -30.35 -7.73
CA HIS A 484 2.56 -29.25 -7.56
C HIS A 484 2.71 -28.90 -6.09
N TYR A 485 3.91 -28.43 -5.74
CA TYR A 485 4.17 -27.78 -4.47
C TYR A 485 4.62 -26.35 -4.73
N PHE A 486 3.79 -25.39 -4.35
CA PHE A 486 4.08 -23.97 -4.53
C PHE A 486 4.48 -23.35 -3.18
N PRO A 487 5.72 -22.86 -3.02
CA PRO A 487 6.12 -22.21 -1.78
C PRO A 487 5.55 -20.79 -1.68
N GLY A 488 5.37 -20.32 -0.45
CA GLY A 488 5.06 -18.91 -0.14
C GLY A 488 3.72 -18.72 0.57
N SER A 489 3.32 -17.45 0.67
CA SER A 489 2.03 -17.05 1.24
C SER A 489 0.85 -17.63 0.46
N PRO A 490 -0.35 -17.75 1.08
CA PRO A 490 -1.58 -18.18 0.39
C PRO A 490 -1.81 -17.48 -0.95
N ARG A 491 -1.57 -16.16 -1.00
CA ARG A 491 -1.72 -15.37 -2.24
C ARG A 491 -0.75 -15.81 -3.34
N GLN A 492 0.49 -16.16 -3.00
CA GLN A 492 1.49 -16.65 -3.95
C GLN A 492 1.15 -18.05 -4.46
N VAL A 493 0.67 -18.94 -3.58
CA VAL A 493 0.18 -20.27 -3.96
C VAL A 493 -0.97 -20.14 -4.96
N LEU A 494 -1.98 -19.31 -4.68
CA LEU A 494 -3.09 -19.08 -5.60
C LEU A 494 -2.63 -18.57 -6.97
N ALA A 495 -1.72 -17.59 -7.00
CA ALA A 495 -1.18 -17.06 -8.25
C ALA A 495 -0.43 -18.13 -9.07
N ALA A 496 0.33 -19.00 -8.41
CA ALA A 496 1.02 -20.11 -9.05
C ALA A 496 0.04 -21.19 -9.58
N THR A 497 -1.01 -21.49 -8.83
CA THR A 497 -2.08 -22.39 -9.26
C THR A 497 -2.78 -21.88 -10.51
N LEU A 498 -3.14 -20.59 -10.55
CA LEU A 498 -3.73 -19.95 -11.72
C LEU A 498 -2.84 -20.09 -12.95
N ARG A 499 -1.55 -19.75 -12.79
CA ARG A 499 -0.55 -19.89 -13.86
C ARG A 499 -0.56 -21.32 -14.42
N ARG A 500 -0.49 -22.30 -13.52
CA ARG A 500 -0.35 -23.69 -13.92
C ARG A 500 -1.59 -24.21 -14.61
N ALA A 501 -2.78 -23.90 -14.09
CA ALA A 501 -4.03 -24.30 -14.71
C ALA A 501 -4.16 -23.77 -16.15
N LEU A 502 -3.86 -22.49 -16.39
CA LEU A 502 -3.89 -21.90 -17.72
C LEU A 502 -2.86 -22.53 -18.67
N GLN A 503 -1.65 -22.83 -18.16
CA GLN A 503 -0.60 -23.54 -18.93
C GLN A 503 -1.00 -24.96 -19.32
N GLU A 504 -1.63 -25.71 -18.41
CA GLU A 504 -2.12 -27.07 -18.71
C GLU A 504 -3.22 -27.03 -19.78
N GLY A 505 -4.15 -26.05 -19.70
CA GLY A 505 -5.18 -25.86 -20.73
C GLY A 505 -4.60 -25.59 -22.11
N LEU A 506 -3.60 -24.71 -22.20
CA LEU A 506 -2.87 -24.45 -23.45
C LEU A 506 -2.16 -25.69 -23.97
N THR A 507 -1.51 -26.43 -23.09
CA THR A 507 -0.74 -27.63 -23.45
C THR A 507 -1.66 -28.69 -24.06
N VAL A 508 -2.78 -28.99 -23.41
CA VAL A 508 -3.73 -30.01 -23.90
C VAL A 508 -4.35 -29.59 -25.24
N LEU A 509 -4.69 -28.31 -25.42
CA LEU A 509 -5.19 -27.81 -26.71
C LEU A 509 -4.16 -27.95 -27.83
N GLN A 510 -2.89 -27.65 -27.55
CA GLN A 510 -1.80 -27.74 -28.53
C GLN A 510 -1.46 -29.18 -28.90
N GLU A 511 -1.49 -30.10 -27.94
CA GLU A 511 -1.25 -31.53 -28.15
C GLU A 511 -2.35 -32.17 -29.01
N ALA A 512 -3.60 -31.73 -28.88
CA ALA A 512 -4.73 -32.23 -29.67
C ALA A 512 -4.71 -31.81 -31.16
N HIS A 513 -3.93 -30.78 -31.51
CA HIS A 513 -3.79 -30.26 -32.87
C HIS A 513 -2.52 -30.76 -33.60
N ARG A 514 -1.75 -31.68 -32.98
CA ARG A 514 -0.64 -32.41 -33.60
C ARG A 514 -1.10 -33.77 -34.07
#